data_AF-A0AAD7H266-F1
#
_entry.id   AF-A0AAD7H266-F1
#
_cell.length_a   1.000
_cell.length_b   1.000
_cell.length_c   1.000
_cell.angle_alpha   90.00
_cell.angle_beta   90.00
_cell.angle_gamma   90.00
#
_symmetry.space_group_name_H-M   'P 1'
#
loop_
_entity.id
_entity.type
_entity.pdbx_description
1 polymer ?
#
loop_
_entity_poly.entity_id
_entity_poly.type
_entity_poly.pdbx_seq_one_letter_code
_entity_poly.pdbx_strand_id
1 'polypeptide(L)'
;LPLHKAHLCPVQALCNWLSVSSGTRYIFQTVNKYGQISIATKLMLTSTFFGMLHNNLLDINVYPDPYGTHCVQRGGVQYLLLHKHTGFCNICKWGGWSSDFSLSSVFRYIILISDNVQLSREDFLDPDRSPQFCCYVCGQSCHYF
;
A
#
# COMPACT_ATOMS: atom_id res chain seq x y z
N LEU A 1 2.53 10.45 18.28
CA LEU A 1 1.80 10.98 17.11
C LEU A 1 0.85 12.07 17.59
N PRO A 2 0.59 13.14 16.81
CA PRO A 2 -0.47 14.10 17.13
C PRO A 2 -1.81 13.38 17.35
N LEU A 3 -2.69 13.93 18.20
CA LEU A 3 -3.94 13.27 18.62
C LEU A 3 -4.80 12.82 17.41
N HIS A 4 -4.94 13.67 16.40
CA HIS A 4 -5.70 13.37 15.18
C HIS A 4 -5.10 12.23 14.31
N LYS A 5 -3.86 11.81 14.58
CA LYS A 5 -3.16 10.69 13.92
C LYS A 5 -2.93 9.50 14.86
N ALA A 6 -3.55 9.49 16.04
CA ALA A 6 -3.43 8.39 16.98
C ALA A 6 -3.85 7.04 16.36
N HIS A 7 -4.86 7.05 15.47
CA HIS A 7 -5.31 5.88 14.73
C HIS A 7 -4.23 5.23 13.83
N LEU A 8 -3.16 5.97 13.49
CA LEU A 8 -2.03 5.44 12.73
C LEU A 8 -0.98 4.75 13.61
N CYS A 9 -1.12 4.78 14.94
CA CYS A 9 -0.17 4.19 15.86
C CYS A 9 -0.27 2.65 15.83
N PRO A 10 0.73 1.93 15.30
CA PRO A 10 0.66 0.48 15.20
C PRO A 10 0.64 -0.20 16.57
N VAL A 11 1.28 0.39 17.57
CA VAL A 11 1.26 -0.11 18.96
C VAL A 11 -0.15 0.00 19.54
N GLN A 12 -0.80 1.15 19.38
CA GLN A 12 -2.18 1.32 19.86
C GLN A 12 -3.15 0.40 19.13
N ALA A 13 -3.01 0.26 17.81
CA ALA A 13 -3.81 -0.67 17.02
C ALA A 13 -3.63 -2.12 17.49
N LEU A 14 -2.38 -2.53 17.78
CA LEU A 14 -2.08 -3.86 18.30
C LEU A 14 -2.62 -4.06 19.72
N CYS A 15 -2.47 -3.09 20.61
CA CYS A 15 -3.03 -3.16 21.97
C CYS A 15 -4.56 -3.29 21.94
N ASN A 16 -5.22 -2.49 21.10
CA ASN A 16 -6.67 -2.57 20.91
C ASN A 16 -7.09 -3.90 20.30
N TRP A 17 -6.31 -4.45 19.37
CA TRP A 17 -6.57 -5.76 18.81
C TRP A 17 -6.40 -6.87 19.87
N LEU A 18 -5.34 -6.81 20.68
CA LEU A 18 -5.08 -7.79 21.74
C LEU A 18 -6.15 -7.80 22.83
N SER A 19 -6.75 -6.65 23.16
CA SER A 19 -7.81 -6.57 24.16
C SER A 19 -9.11 -7.26 23.70
N VAL A 20 -9.35 -7.35 22.39
CA VAL A 20 -10.56 -7.98 21.82
C VAL A 20 -10.32 -9.38 21.26
N SER A 21 -9.07 -9.77 21.00
CA SER A 21 -8.74 -11.01 20.29
C SER A 21 -8.47 -12.22 21.20
N SER A 22 -8.67 -12.09 22.52
CA SER A 22 -8.68 -13.16 23.53
C SER A 22 -7.59 -14.24 23.39
N GLY A 23 -6.34 -13.84 23.09
CA GLY A 23 -5.19 -14.76 23.08
C GLY A 23 -5.00 -15.57 21.79
N THR A 24 -5.60 -15.12 20.69
CA THR A 24 -5.36 -15.73 19.37
C THR A 24 -3.89 -15.58 18.93
N ARG A 25 -3.36 -16.62 18.27
CA ARG A 25 -1.93 -16.71 17.93
C ARG A 25 -1.51 -15.86 16.72
N TYR A 26 -2.47 -15.43 15.89
CA TYR A 26 -2.23 -14.72 14.64
C TYR A 26 -3.08 -13.45 14.54
N ILE A 27 -2.48 -12.36 14.07
CA ILE A 27 -3.16 -11.07 13.83
C ILE A 27 -4.26 -11.24 12.76
N PHE A 28 -3.94 -11.94 11.67
CA PHE A 28 -4.87 -12.23 10.57
C PHE A 28 -5.37 -13.67 10.68
N GLN A 29 -6.59 -13.82 11.22
CA GLN A 29 -7.20 -15.12 11.47
C GLN A 29 -8.00 -15.59 10.27
N THR A 30 -8.06 -16.90 10.04
CA THR A 30 -8.88 -17.45 8.96
C THR A 30 -10.35 -17.19 9.25
N VAL A 31 -11.08 -16.72 8.23
CA VAL A 31 -12.52 -16.47 8.31
C VAL A 31 -13.22 -17.55 7.49
N ASN A 32 -14.25 -18.18 8.05
CA ASN A 32 -15.03 -19.19 7.34
C ASN A 32 -15.98 -18.54 6.33
N LYS A 33 -16.65 -19.36 5.50
CA LYS A 33 -17.61 -18.89 4.50
C LYS A 33 -18.81 -18.10 5.06
N TYR A 34 -19.02 -18.13 6.38
CA TYR A 34 -20.08 -17.41 7.08
C TYR A 34 -19.57 -16.13 7.76
N GLY A 35 -18.32 -15.72 7.51
CA GLY A 35 -17.74 -14.51 8.11
C GLY A 35 -17.26 -14.71 9.55
N GLN A 36 -17.26 -15.94 10.07
CA GLN A 36 -16.85 -16.22 11.44
C GLN A 36 -15.36 -16.54 11.50
N ILE A 37 -14.71 -16.02 12.53
CA ILE A 37 -13.31 -16.32 12.84
C ILE A 37 -13.20 -17.80 13.17
N SER A 38 -12.38 -18.51 12.40
CA SER A 38 -12.05 -19.91 12.65
C SER A 38 -11.10 -20.00 13.84
N ILE A 39 -11.43 -20.85 14.82
CA ILE A 39 -10.56 -21.18 15.96
C ILE A 39 -9.29 -21.92 15.49
N ALA A 40 -9.23 -22.34 14.22
CA ALA A 40 -8.11 -23.06 13.65
C ALA A 40 -6.81 -22.23 13.70
N THR A 41 -5.74 -22.89 14.11
CA THR A 41 -4.34 -22.40 14.22
C THR A 41 -3.68 -22.11 12.86
N LYS A 42 -4.46 -21.83 11.81
CA LYS A 42 -3.95 -21.66 10.45
C LYS A 42 -3.88 -20.18 10.07
N LEU A 43 -2.72 -19.80 9.54
CA LEU A 43 -2.49 -18.48 8.96
C LEU A 43 -3.50 -18.20 7.84
N MET A 44 -4.06 -16.99 7.80
CA MET A 44 -4.84 -16.53 6.66
C MET A 44 -3.97 -16.58 5.39
N LEU A 45 -4.55 -17.06 4.28
CA LEU A 45 -3.90 -16.99 2.98
C LEU A 45 -3.79 -15.54 2.53
N THR A 46 -2.65 -15.17 1.93
CA THR A 46 -2.42 -13.83 1.37
C THR A 46 -3.52 -13.41 0.39
N SER A 47 -4.01 -14.33 -0.44
CA SER A 47 -5.12 -14.07 -1.38
C SER A 47 -6.43 -13.73 -0.66
N THR A 48 -6.73 -14.40 0.45
CA THR A 48 -7.91 -14.10 1.29
C THR A 48 -7.79 -12.72 1.92
N PHE A 49 -6.61 -12.37 2.44
CA PHE A 49 -6.35 -11.04 2.99
C PHE A 49 -6.59 -9.95 1.94
N PHE A 50 -6.04 -10.10 0.74
CA PHE A 50 -6.24 -9.14 -0.33
C PHE A 50 -7.70 -9.04 -0.79
N GLY A 51 -8.44 -10.15 -0.84
CA GLY A 51 -9.87 -10.11 -1.12
C GLY A 51 -10.66 -9.33 -0.07
N MET A 52 -10.36 -9.52 1.22
CA MET A 52 -10.99 -8.75 2.30
C MET A 52 -10.59 -7.26 2.26
N LEU A 53 -9.31 -6.96 2.02
CA LEU A 53 -8.83 -5.59 1.89
C LEU A 53 -9.52 -4.88 0.72
N HIS A 54 -9.65 -5.55 -0.42
CA HIS A 54 -10.33 -5.03 -1.60
C HIS A 54 -11.78 -4.63 -1.28
N ASN A 55 -12.53 -5.51 -0.61
CA ASN A 55 -13.91 -5.21 -0.20
C ASN A 55 -13.98 -4.05 0.80
N ASN A 56 -13.10 -4.03 1.81
CA ASN A 56 -13.06 -2.93 2.79
C ASN A 56 -12.75 -1.57 2.13
N LEU A 57 -11.92 -1.54 1.08
CA LEU A 57 -11.63 -0.32 0.33
C LEU A 57 -12.84 0.15 -0.47
N LEU A 58 -13.56 -0.78 -1.11
CA LEU A 58 -14.81 -0.46 -1.80
C LEU A 58 -15.87 0.08 -0.85
N ASP A 59 -15.98 -0.49 0.37
CA ASP A 59 -16.94 -0.03 1.38
C ASP A 59 -16.73 1.43 1.81
N ILE A 60 -15.49 1.93 1.73
CA ILE A 60 -15.14 3.33 2.01
C ILE A 60 -14.98 4.18 0.74
N ASN A 61 -15.45 3.69 -0.41
CA ASN A 61 -15.35 4.34 -1.73
C ASN A 61 -13.91 4.67 -2.17
N VAL A 62 -12.95 3.82 -1.80
CA VAL A 62 -11.55 3.90 -2.25
C VAL A 62 -11.28 2.87 -3.33
N TYR A 63 -10.72 3.31 -4.46
CA TYR A 63 -10.37 2.42 -5.56
C TYR A 63 -9.27 1.43 -5.13
N PRO A 64 -9.47 0.11 -5.25
CA PRO A 64 -8.61 -0.88 -4.62
C PRO A 64 -7.35 -1.28 -5.42
N ASP A 65 -7.32 -1.11 -6.75
CA ASP A 65 -6.18 -1.53 -7.59
C ASP A 65 -4.80 -1.01 -7.14
N PRO A 66 -4.66 0.23 -6.63
CA PRO A 66 -3.38 0.73 -6.14
C PRO A 66 -2.86 -0.06 -4.92
N TYR A 67 -3.75 -0.70 -4.17
CA TYR A 67 -3.46 -1.41 -2.92
C TYR A 67 -3.33 -2.93 -3.11
N GLY A 68 -3.64 -3.44 -4.31
CA GLY A 68 -3.63 -4.87 -4.64
C GLY A 68 -2.28 -5.43 -5.13
N THR A 69 -1.26 -4.58 -5.34
CA THR A 69 0.02 -5.03 -5.90
C THR A 69 1.13 -5.12 -4.86
N HIS A 70 1.85 -6.26 -4.87
CA HIS A 70 3.11 -6.56 -4.18
C HIS A 70 3.40 -5.76 -2.90
N CYS A 71 2.97 -6.34 -1.77
CA CYS A 71 3.31 -5.97 -0.38
C CYS A 71 2.84 -4.57 0.08
N VAL A 72 2.21 -4.53 1.25
CA VAL A 72 1.86 -3.31 2.01
C VAL A 72 3.07 -2.36 2.19
N GLN A 73 4.29 -2.91 2.15
CA GLN A 73 5.54 -2.16 2.13
C GLN A 73 5.64 -1.16 0.97
N ARG A 74 5.09 -1.49 -0.22
CA ARG A 74 5.08 -0.62 -1.40
C ARG A 74 4.32 0.68 -1.12
N GLY A 75 3.08 0.58 -0.64
CA GLY A 75 2.26 1.74 -0.32
C GLY A 75 2.89 2.60 0.79
N GLY A 76 3.49 1.97 1.79
CA GLY A 76 4.21 2.69 2.85
C GLY A 76 5.43 3.46 2.33
N VAL A 77 6.23 2.84 1.47
CA VAL A 77 7.40 3.45 0.82
C VAL A 77 6.99 4.64 -0.04
N GLN A 78 5.96 4.49 -0.87
CA GLN A 78 5.43 5.56 -1.72
C GLN A 78 4.90 6.74 -0.89
N TYR A 79 4.18 6.48 0.20
CA TYR A 79 3.73 7.53 1.11
C TYR A 79 4.90 8.27 1.76
N LEU A 80 5.93 7.55 2.22
CA LEU A 80 7.11 8.15 2.82
C LEU A 80 7.90 9.01 1.83
N LEU A 81 7.98 8.57 0.57
CA LEU A 81 8.67 9.31 -0.49
C LEU A 81 7.87 10.56 -0.92
N LEU A 82 6.59 10.39 -1.28
CA LEU A 82 5.78 11.44 -1.91
C LEU A 82 5.21 12.44 -0.91
N HIS A 83 4.79 11.99 0.27
CA HIS A 83 4.05 12.83 1.23
C HIS A 83 4.88 13.23 2.46
N LYS A 84 5.97 12.50 2.73
CA LYS A 84 6.89 12.82 3.83
C LYS A 84 8.25 13.31 3.36
N HIS A 85 8.53 13.27 2.06
CA HIS A 85 9.83 13.63 1.49
C HIS A 85 10.98 12.94 2.23
N THR A 86 10.76 11.70 2.66
CA THR A 86 11.74 10.96 3.44
C THR A 86 12.88 10.55 2.52
N GLY A 87 14.12 10.84 2.91
CA GLY A 87 15.28 10.44 2.13
C GLY A 87 15.36 8.92 1.93
N PHE A 88 15.86 8.50 0.76
CA PHE A 88 15.92 7.11 0.33
C PHE A 88 16.52 6.16 1.39
N CYS A 89 17.65 6.53 2.00
CA CYS A 89 18.29 5.71 3.03
C CYS A 89 17.40 5.45 4.25
N ASN A 90 16.56 6.42 4.64
CA ASN A 90 15.63 6.27 5.75
C ASN A 90 14.42 5.42 5.37
N ILE A 91 13.99 5.49 4.11
CA ILE A 91 12.97 4.59 3.55
C ILE A 91 13.48 3.15 3.57
N CYS A 92 14.73 2.90 3.17
CA CYS A 92 15.31 1.56 3.21
C CYS A 92 15.37 1.00 4.64
N LYS A 93 15.76 1.83 5.61
CA LYS A 93 15.72 1.46 7.03
C LYS A 93 14.31 1.15 7.51
N TRP A 94 13.31 1.95 7.14
CA TRP A 94 11.91 1.72 7.50
C TRP A 94 11.35 0.45 6.88
N GLY A 95 11.67 0.18 5.61
CA GLY A 95 11.24 -1.01 4.88
C GLY A 95 11.89 -2.31 5.38
N GLY A 96 12.84 -2.21 6.32
CA GLY A 96 13.61 -3.36 6.81
C GLY A 96 14.55 -3.93 5.75
N TRP A 97 14.90 -3.13 4.74
CA TRP A 97 15.84 -3.54 3.70
C TRP A 97 17.26 -3.37 4.21
N SER A 98 18.10 -4.39 4.01
CA SER A 98 19.53 -4.29 4.31
C SER A 98 20.19 -3.28 3.37
N SER A 99 21.35 -2.76 3.77
CA SER A 99 22.22 -1.93 2.93
C SER A 99 22.70 -2.63 1.65
N ASP A 100 22.59 -3.96 1.59
CA ASP A 100 23.08 -4.82 0.50
C ASP A 100 21.99 -5.16 -0.53
N PHE A 101 20.79 -4.61 -0.41
CA PHE A 101 19.74 -4.87 -1.38
C PHE A 101 20.08 -4.25 -2.74
N SER A 102 19.82 -4.99 -3.83
CA SER A 102 19.95 -4.42 -5.17
C SER A 102 18.98 -3.25 -5.33
N LEU A 103 19.51 -2.08 -5.71
CA LEU A 103 18.71 -0.87 -5.93
C LEU A 103 17.51 -1.15 -6.85
N SER A 104 17.67 -2.05 -7.82
CA SER A 104 16.62 -2.51 -8.73
C SER A 104 15.41 -3.10 -8.04
N SER A 105 15.58 -3.79 -6.91
CA SER A 105 14.47 -4.33 -6.13
C SER A 105 13.71 -3.23 -5.39
N VAL A 106 14.42 -2.24 -4.85
CA VAL A 106 13.82 -1.09 -4.17
C VAL A 106 13.04 -0.21 -5.15
N PHE A 107 13.57 0.00 -6.37
CA PHE A 107 12.86 0.74 -7.41
C PHE A 107 11.51 0.11 -7.77
N ARG A 108 11.37 -1.22 -7.71
CA ARG A 108 10.06 -1.86 -7.88
C ARG A 108 9.04 -1.43 -6.83
N TYR A 109 9.46 -1.06 -5.62
CA TYR A 109 8.56 -0.56 -4.58
C TYR A 109 8.25 0.94 -4.70
N ILE A 110 9.06 1.69 -5.46
CA ILE A 110 8.87 3.12 -5.68
C ILE A 110 8.00 3.35 -6.91
N ILE A 111 8.33 2.68 -8.02
CA ILE A 111 7.68 2.89 -9.32
C ILE A 111 6.19 2.62 -9.21
N LEU A 112 5.40 3.65 -9.48
CA LEU A 112 3.95 3.60 -9.53
C LEU A 112 3.49 2.93 -10.82
N ILE A 113 2.25 2.43 -10.79
CA ILE A 113 1.54 1.98 -12.00
C ILE A 113 1.42 3.11 -13.04
N SER A 114 1.41 4.37 -12.58
CA SER A 114 1.32 5.58 -13.41
C SER A 114 2.65 6.06 -14.01
N ASP A 115 3.79 5.46 -13.68
CA ASP A 115 5.11 5.94 -14.14
C ASP A 115 5.42 5.59 -15.61
N ASN A 116 4.46 5.02 -16.34
CA ASN A 116 4.59 4.68 -17.77
C ASN A 116 4.48 5.89 -18.72
N VAL A 117 4.41 7.12 -18.20
CA VAL A 117 4.37 8.32 -19.03
C VAL A 117 5.79 8.65 -19.52
N GLN A 118 6.05 8.40 -20.80
CA GLN A 118 7.28 8.80 -21.49
C GLN A 118 7.31 10.31 -21.64
N LEU A 119 7.94 10.99 -20.68
CA LEU A 119 8.14 12.43 -20.71
C LEU A 119 9.36 12.80 -21.54
N SER A 120 9.21 13.80 -22.40
CA SER A 120 10.37 14.44 -23.00
C SER A 120 11.14 15.22 -21.93
N ARG A 121 12.42 15.48 -22.18
CA ARG A 121 13.26 16.18 -21.20
C ARG A 121 12.75 17.60 -20.92
N GLU A 122 12.19 18.24 -21.95
CA GLU A 122 11.67 19.61 -21.87
C GLU A 122 10.45 19.71 -20.95
N ASP A 123 9.63 18.66 -20.89
CA ASP A 123 8.38 18.64 -20.14
C ASP A 123 8.56 18.50 -18.62
N PHE A 124 9.76 18.14 -18.13
CA PHE A 124 9.98 17.95 -16.68
C PHE A 124 9.91 19.23 -15.87
N LEU A 125 10.15 20.38 -16.49
CA LEU A 125 10.20 21.69 -15.83
C LEU A 125 9.03 22.60 -16.23
N ASP A 126 8.09 22.11 -17.04
CA ASP A 126 6.91 22.87 -17.45
C ASP A 126 5.90 22.98 -16.29
N PRO A 127 5.70 24.17 -15.71
CA PRO A 127 4.75 24.36 -14.61
C PRO A 127 3.29 24.33 -15.05
N ASP A 128 3.01 24.52 -16.34
CA ASP A 128 1.65 24.61 -16.90
C ASP A 128 1.15 23.26 -17.45
N ARG A 129 1.96 22.21 -17.31
CA ARG A 129 1.64 20.88 -17.85
C ARG A 129 0.45 20.24 -17.11
N SER A 130 -0.57 19.85 -17.88
CA SER A 130 -1.71 19.09 -17.36
C SER A 130 -1.30 17.67 -16.93
N PRO A 131 -1.83 17.14 -15.81
CA PRO A 131 -1.55 15.76 -15.39
C PRO A 131 -1.99 14.76 -16.47
N GLN A 132 -1.06 13.95 -16.98
CA GLN A 132 -1.40 12.90 -17.95
C GLN A 132 -1.80 11.62 -17.21
N PHE A 133 -3.10 11.36 -17.14
CA PHE A 133 -3.63 10.08 -16.67
C PHE A 133 -3.80 9.14 -17.87
N CYS A 134 -2.88 8.19 -18.02
CA CYS A 134 -3.02 7.12 -19.01
C CYS A 134 -3.62 5.86 -18.37
N CYS A 135 -4.52 5.19 -19.11
CA CYS A 135 -5.04 3.89 -18.73
C CYS A 135 -3.91 2.86 -18.69
N TYR A 136 -3.84 2.09 -17.61
CA TYR A 136 -2.79 1.09 -17.38
C TYR A 136 -2.79 -0.04 -18.42
N VAL A 137 -3.97 -0.42 -18.94
CA VAL A 137 -4.11 -1.57 -19.84
C VAL A 137 -3.76 -1.21 -21.29
N CYS A 138 -4.13 0.00 -21.74
CA CYS A 138 -3.93 0.41 -23.13
C CYS A 138 -2.90 1.53 -23.33
N GLY A 139 -2.37 2.13 -22.26
CA GLY A 139 -1.37 3.19 -22.31
C GLY A 139 -1.86 4.53 -22.87
N GLN A 140 -3.15 4.64 -23.21
CA GLN A 140 -3.75 5.86 -23.76
C GLN A 140 -4.29 6.75 -22.65
N SER A 141 -4.15 8.07 -22.79
CA SER A 141 -4.90 9.02 -21.97
C SER A 141 -6.38 8.92 -22.34
N CYS A 142 -7.22 8.57 -21.37
CA CYS A 142 -8.66 8.54 -21.57
C CYS A 142 -9.17 9.98 -21.66
N HIS A 143 -9.00 10.61 -22.82
CA HIS A 143 -9.78 11.78 -23.22
C HIS A 143 -10.91 11.31 -24.12
N TYR A 144 -12.01 10.84 -23.54
CA TYR A 144 -13.30 10.81 -24.24
C TYR A 144 -14.44 11.08 -23.25
N PHE A 145 -15.00 12.29 -23.44
CA PHE A 145 -16.15 12.97 -22.83
C PHE A 145 -15.98 13.56 -21.44
#